data_AF-A0A8J2AEH2-F1
#
_entry.id   AF-A0A8J2AEH2-F1
#
_cell.length_a   1.000
_cell.length_b   1.000
_cell.length_c   1.000
_cell.angle_alpha   90.00
_cell.angle_beta   90.00
_cell.angle_gamma   90.00
#
_symmetry.space_group_name_H-M   'P 1'
#
loop_
_entity.id
_entity.type
_entity.pdbx_description
1 polymer ?
#
loop_
_entity_poly.entity_id
_entity_poly.type
_entity_poly.pdbx_seq_one_letter_code
_entity_poly.pdbx_strand_id
1 'polypeptide(L)'
;MFTGVFLFGGFIFFSVYRHFVTYSSSLAGSWWAAYYLWFYLFLLLLFCVDLYHVYRYEIVEYDWLTATDKFGIGLLPEDEQKRYFLPNWLRLCSLTTPIFVILVFLISLVHTMQHHWHISAVLGKRWQHIVAERAKASGGAGAAPTFPQVVPEEGGEHEQGGDVGPPSTQLEDKNSQFYQDLQEYLNFHTKSSSDTEQHQVGGLEGISGKQEMKRKNVKKVDPYLEALFPHDLSIQVIALPCVYSMMAFKSVVRVWMMMTASTHNNNVADIESRKQQLMDYYESNYQLADLYEAWAIWCFSRLCVRQVKNISRQERWEGTAKRLFKPLSSITLLGVQTFVLVYGISCFYQLLLSVLKKTLSIDLEDIPVVGSGIETVATYINGAGFVASCLALYNIILFETQLHEWLDKFDPFWKFWGAKILVSLAFLQTFVLKLILVDVFGLLTVPQEMLFYSTLTTMECLPIAILHMKAWSHTSEWYTDPEWMLGSADASLHNSPRGSAAGTAEKPDSNARKISPGGARGPRVNLLETSSTGGTDHIRGSLVKPLLVENQ
;
A
#
# COMPACT_ATOMS: atom_id res chain seq x y z
N MET A 1 19.61 3.66 10.21
CA MET A 1 19.15 4.95 10.74
C MET A 1 18.77 5.99 9.67
N PHE A 2 19.69 6.51 8.84
CA PHE A 2 19.37 7.53 7.82
C PHE A 2 18.24 7.09 6.87
N THR A 3 18.29 5.86 6.38
CA THR A 3 17.23 5.26 5.55
C THR A 3 15.87 5.21 6.27
N GLY A 4 15.84 4.85 7.55
CA GLY A 4 14.62 4.82 8.36
C GLY A 4 14.04 6.22 8.58
N VAL A 5 14.89 7.21 8.89
CA VAL A 5 14.47 8.62 9.02
C VAL A 5 13.93 9.16 7.70
N PHE A 6 14.57 8.83 6.57
CA PHE A 6 14.12 9.28 5.26
C PHE A 6 12.86 8.57 4.79
N LEU A 7 12.68 7.29 5.09
CA LEU A 7 11.46 6.57 4.75
C LEU A 7 10.30 7.01 5.65
N PHE A 8 10.50 7.10 6.96
CA PHE A 8 9.48 7.59 7.89
C PHE A 8 9.17 9.08 7.67
N GLY A 9 10.20 9.91 7.51
CA GLY A 9 10.08 11.31 7.12
C GLY A 9 9.45 11.44 5.73
N GLY A 10 9.77 10.55 4.81
CA GLY A 10 9.15 10.41 3.49
C GLY A 10 7.68 10.01 3.57
N PHE A 11 7.28 9.18 4.53
CA PHE A 11 5.90 8.81 4.81
C PHE A 11 5.10 9.98 5.41
N ILE A 12 5.68 10.70 6.37
CA ILE A 12 5.06 11.91 6.93
C ILE A 12 4.96 12.98 5.85
N PHE A 13 6.05 13.23 5.12
CA PHE A 13 6.08 14.12 3.98
C PHE A 13 5.06 13.68 2.93
N PHE A 14 4.90 12.40 2.66
CA PHE A 14 3.90 11.86 1.74
C PHE A 14 2.47 12.15 2.21
N SER A 15 2.18 11.92 3.48
CA SER A 15 0.86 12.19 4.07
C SER A 15 0.53 13.69 4.02
N VAL A 16 1.50 14.54 4.36
CA VAL A 16 1.37 16.01 4.33
C VAL A 16 1.29 16.52 2.90
N TYR A 17 2.17 16.06 2.01
CA TYR A 17 2.23 16.44 0.59
C TYR A 17 0.95 16.05 -0.12
N ARG A 18 0.44 14.84 0.10
CA ARG A 18 -0.88 14.42 -0.39
C ARG A 18 -1.96 15.40 0.08
N HIS A 19 -1.96 15.77 1.36
CA HIS A 19 -2.96 16.70 1.89
C HIS A 19 -2.86 18.09 1.25
N PHE A 20 -1.64 18.54 0.98
CA PHE A 20 -1.33 19.79 0.29
C PHE A 20 -1.74 19.75 -1.20
N VAL A 21 -1.39 18.71 -1.95
CA VAL A 21 -1.75 18.56 -3.37
C VAL A 21 -3.26 18.40 -3.55
N THR A 22 -3.93 17.71 -2.62
CA THR A 22 -5.41 17.63 -2.58
C THR A 22 -6.03 19.02 -2.42
N TYR A 23 -5.34 19.96 -1.78
CA TYR A 23 -5.79 21.32 -1.57
C TYR A 23 -5.53 22.22 -2.80
N SER A 24 -4.47 21.97 -3.57
CA SER A 24 -4.16 22.72 -4.80
C SER A 24 -4.79 22.08 -6.04
N SER A 25 -6.11 22.23 -6.21
CA SER A 25 -6.89 21.63 -7.29
C SER A 25 -6.49 22.08 -8.71
N SER A 26 -5.75 23.17 -8.87
CA SER A 26 -5.42 23.74 -10.18
C SER A 26 -4.22 23.06 -10.87
N LEU A 27 -3.19 22.64 -10.14
CA LEU A 27 -1.96 22.10 -10.75
C LEU A 27 -1.86 20.57 -10.68
N ALA A 28 -2.86 19.89 -10.12
CA ALA A 28 -2.76 18.51 -9.68
C ALA A 28 -2.39 17.50 -10.79
N GLY A 29 -2.79 17.70 -12.05
CA GLY A 29 -2.73 16.66 -13.09
C GLY A 29 -1.36 16.02 -13.38
N SER A 30 -0.25 16.79 -13.43
CA SER A 30 1.07 16.23 -13.80
C SER A 30 1.93 15.80 -12.61
N TRP A 31 1.70 16.37 -11.42
CA TRP A 31 2.60 16.20 -10.29
C TRP A 31 2.48 14.83 -9.61
N TRP A 32 1.33 14.16 -9.72
CA TRP A 32 1.14 12.80 -9.20
C TRP A 32 2.01 11.75 -9.92
N ALA A 33 2.21 11.92 -11.24
CA ALA A 33 3.13 11.10 -12.02
C ALA A 33 4.56 11.20 -11.48
N ALA A 34 4.99 12.45 -11.27
CA ALA A 34 6.29 12.77 -10.74
C ALA A 34 6.46 12.17 -9.34
N TYR A 35 5.42 12.13 -8.51
CA TYR A 35 5.50 11.58 -7.15
C TYR A 35 5.99 10.12 -7.11
N TYR A 36 5.33 9.21 -7.83
CA TYR A 36 5.74 7.80 -7.82
C TYR A 36 7.11 7.61 -8.48
N LEU A 37 7.41 8.39 -9.53
CA LEU A 37 8.74 8.41 -10.12
C LEU A 37 9.80 8.83 -9.10
N TRP A 38 9.57 9.90 -8.32
CA TRP A 38 10.47 10.33 -7.24
C TRP A 38 10.64 9.27 -6.16
N PHE A 39 9.56 8.56 -5.80
CA PHE A 39 9.63 7.44 -4.87
C PHE A 39 10.55 6.33 -5.41
N TYR A 40 10.36 5.87 -6.65
CA TYR A 40 11.22 4.86 -7.26
C TYR A 40 12.66 5.35 -7.50
N LEU A 41 12.86 6.62 -7.84
CA LEU A 41 14.20 7.23 -7.93
C LEU A 41 14.90 7.24 -6.56
N PHE A 42 14.16 7.50 -5.49
CA PHE A 42 14.69 7.42 -4.13
C PHE A 42 15.05 5.98 -3.74
N LEU A 43 14.19 5.00 -4.07
CA LEU A 43 14.52 3.58 -3.87
C LEU A 43 15.76 3.18 -4.69
N LEU A 44 15.86 3.62 -5.94
CA LEU A 44 17.02 3.37 -6.80
C LEU A 44 18.30 3.98 -6.21
N LEU A 45 18.23 5.21 -5.68
CA LEU A 45 19.35 5.85 -5.00
C LEU A 45 19.79 5.04 -3.77
N LEU A 46 18.84 4.60 -2.94
CA LEU A 46 19.13 3.75 -1.78
C LEU A 46 19.81 2.45 -2.21
N PHE A 47 19.30 1.81 -3.26
CA PHE A 47 19.88 0.60 -3.82
C PHE A 47 21.30 0.83 -4.37
N CYS A 48 21.54 1.93 -5.09
CA CYS A 48 22.87 2.29 -5.58
C CYS A 48 23.87 2.52 -4.44
N VAL A 49 23.44 3.11 -3.31
CA VAL A 49 24.26 3.27 -2.11
C VAL A 49 24.61 1.91 -1.51
N ASP A 50 23.67 0.96 -1.46
CA ASP A 50 23.93 -0.38 -0.94
C ASP A 50 24.85 -1.19 -1.88
N LEU A 51 24.65 -1.09 -3.19
CA LEU A 51 25.56 -1.66 -4.20
C LEU A 51 26.97 -1.09 -4.09
N TYR A 52 27.09 0.22 -3.86
CA TYR A 52 28.38 0.86 -3.62
C TYR A 52 29.05 0.30 -2.36
N HIS A 53 28.29 0.07 -1.29
CA HIS A 53 28.82 -0.57 -0.08
C HIS A 53 29.29 -2.01 -0.34
N VAL A 54 28.52 -2.81 -1.08
CA VAL A 54 28.94 -4.15 -1.50
C VAL A 54 30.22 -4.09 -2.34
N TYR A 55 30.25 -3.25 -3.36
CA TYR A 55 31.42 -3.09 -4.22
C TYR A 55 32.66 -2.67 -3.43
N ARG A 56 32.54 -1.64 -2.59
CA ARG A 56 33.66 -1.12 -1.81
C ARG A 56 34.16 -2.12 -0.78
N TYR A 57 33.27 -2.60 0.09
CA TYR A 57 33.69 -3.36 1.27
C TYR A 57 33.97 -4.82 0.93
N GLU A 58 33.24 -5.43 -0.01
CA GLU A 58 33.36 -6.86 -0.29
C GLU A 58 34.29 -7.14 -1.48
N ILE A 59 34.17 -6.37 -2.57
CA ILE A 59 34.95 -6.63 -3.78
C ILE A 59 36.33 -5.99 -3.69
N VAL A 60 36.41 -4.70 -3.36
CA VAL A 60 37.68 -3.95 -3.37
C VAL A 60 38.51 -4.26 -2.13
N GLU A 61 37.90 -4.20 -0.94
CA GLU A 61 38.64 -4.33 0.32
C GLU A 61 38.85 -5.82 0.73
N TYR A 62 37.92 -6.71 0.40
CA TYR A 62 37.91 -8.07 0.95
C TYR A 62 38.33 -9.22 0.02
N ASP A 63 38.55 -9.00 -1.28
CA ASP A 63 38.79 -10.07 -2.26
C ASP A 63 37.91 -11.30 -1.98
N TRP A 64 36.61 -11.04 -1.84
CA TRP A 64 35.57 -11.98 -1.41
C TRP A 64 35.60 -13.35 -2.11
N LEU A 65 36.06 -13.37 -3.37
CA LEU A 65 36.15 -14.57 -4.21
C LEU A 65 37.31 -15.48 -3.83
N THR A 66 38.40 -14.93 -3.28
CA THR A 66 39.63 -15.69 -3.03
C THR A 66 40.03 -15.72 -1.56
N ALA A 67 39.56 -14.78 -0.74
CA ALA A 67 39.98 -14.64 0.64
C ALA A 67 39.45 -15.80 1.51
N THR A 68 40.38 -16.61 2.01
CA THR A 68 40.27 -17.32 3.28
C THR A 68 39.98 -16.29 4.37
N ASP A 69 38.93 -16.50 5.17
CA ASP A 69 38.43 -15.60 6.22
C ASP A 69 39.55 -14.75 6.86
N LYS A 70 39.58 -13.45 6.51
CA LYS A 70 40.50 -12.47 7.09
C LYS A 70 40.04 -11.98 8.47
N PHE A 71 39.13 -12.69 9.16
CA PHE A 71 39.15 -12.68 10.62
C PHE A 71 40.54 -13.15 11.02
N GLY A 72 41.47 -12.18 11.07
CA GLY A 72 42.89 -12.44 11.04
C GLY A 72 43.20 -13.42 12.15
N ILE A 73 43.97 -14.45 11.81
CA ILE A 73 44.54 -15.44 12.72
C ILE A 73 44.94 -14.72 14.02
N GLY A 74 44.09 -14.79 15.05
CA GLY A 74 44.32 -14.21 16.38
C GLY A 74 43.43 -13.05 16.88
N LEU A 75 42.49 -12.49 16.11
CA LEU A 75 41.61 -11.40 16.62
C LEU A 75 40.41 -11.89 17.45
N LEU A 76 39.80 -13.00 17.05
CA LEU A 76 38.69 -13.64 17.77
C LEU A 76 39.11 -15.01 18.31
N PRO A 77 38.53 -15.45 19.44
CA PRO A 77 38.59 -16.85 19.87
C PRO A 77 38.23 -17.83 18.75
N GLU A 78 38.88 -19.00 18.71
CA GLU A 78 38.66 -20.00 17.64
C GLU A 78 37.21 -20.47 17.53
N ASP A 79 36.48 -20.53 18.65
CA ASP A 79 35.07 -20.88 18.71
C ASP A 79 34.18 -19.81 18.06
N GLU A 80 34.52 -18.52 18.21
CA GLU A 80 33.84 -17.44 17.51
C GLU A 80 34.15 -17.44 16.01
N GLN A 81 35.40 -17.69 15.61
CA GLN A 81 35.76 -17.77 14.18
C GLN A 81 34.90 -18.81 13.45
N LYS A 82 34.65 -19.97 14.08
CA LYS A 82 33.76 -20.99 13.52
C LYS A 82 32.31 -20.51 13.37
N ARG A 83 31.85 -19.60 14.23
CA ARG A 83 30.49 -19.03 14.15
C ARG A 83 30.32 -18.09 12.96
N TYR A 84 31.38 -17.38 12.58
CA TYR A 84 31.36 -16.41 11.47
C TYR A 84 31.90 -16.96 10.16
N PHE A 85 32.44 -18.18 10.15
CA PHE A 85 32.82 -18.87 8.92
C PHE A 85 31.64 -18.89 7.94
N LEU A 86 31.85 -18.43 6.70
CA LEU A 86 30.78 -18.37 5.70
C LEU A 86 30.87 -19.56 4.73
N PRO A 87 29.93 -20.52 4.76
CA PRO A 87 29.94 -21.65 3.84
C PRO A 87 29.84 -21.20 2.37
N ASN A 88 30.59 -21.85 1.47
CA ASN A 88 30.64 -21.48 0.05
C ASN A 88 29.26 -21.46 -0.64
N TRP A 89 28.36 -22.38 -0.28
CA TRP A 89 27.01 -22.40 -0.85
C TRP A 89 26.19 -21.19 -0.41
N LEU A 90 26.30 -20.77 0.86
CA LEU A 90 25.60 -19.60 1.40
C LEU A 90 26.19 -18.31 0.83
N ARG A 91 27.51 -18.29 0.64
CA ARG A 91 28.26 -17.25 -0.08
C ARG A 91 27.72 -17.07 -1.50
N LEU A 92 27.64 -18.16 -2.27
CA LEU A 92 27.14 -18.14 -3.65
C LEU A 92 25.66 -17.72 -3.69
N CYS A 93 24.84 -18.23 -2.77
CA CYS A 93 23.43 -17.90 -2.69
C CYS A 93 23.22 -16.40 -2.43
N SER A 94 23.88 -15.85 -1.40
CA SER A 94 23.78 -14.43 -1.04
C SER A 94 24.32 -13.48 -2.11
N LEU A 95 25.31 -13.90 -2.92
CA LEU A 95 25.82 -13.11 -4.04
C LEU A 95 24.79 -12.84 -5.14
N THR A 96 23.76 -13.68 -5.25
CA THR A 96 22.72 -13.49 -6.27
C THR A 96 21.69 -12.41 -5.89
N THR A 97 21.64 -12.01 -4.62
CA THR A 97 20.63 -11.10 -4.07
C THR A 97 20.51 -9.75 -4.79
N PRO A 98 21.59 -9.07 -5.25
CA PRO A 98 21.45 -7.82 -5.99
C PRO A 98 20.72 -8.00 -7.32
N ILE A 99 20.91 -9.14 -8.00
CA ILE A 99 20.24 -9.45 -9.27
C ILE A 99 18.74 -9.59 -9.03
N PHE A 100 18.33 -10.31 -7.99
CA PHE A 100 16.92 -10.45 -7.62
C PHE A 100 16.28 -9.10 -7.28
N VAL A 101 16.96 -8.23 -6.52
CA VAL A 101 16.47 -6.89 -6.20
C VAL A 101 16.28 -6.04 -7.46
N ILE A 102 17.24 -6.08 -8.40
CA ILE A 102 17.12 -5.35 -9.68
C ILE A 102 15.89 -5.83 -10.46
N LEU A 103 15.70 -7.16 -10.55
CA LEU A 103 14.55 -7.72 -11.26
C LEU A 103 13.23 -7.33 -10.60
N VAL A 104 13.13 -7.41 -9.27
CA VAL A 104 11.96 -6.96 -8.51
C VAL A 104 11.69 -5.47 -8.75
N PHE A 105 12.72 -4.62 -8.66
CA PHE A 105 12.61 -3.19 -8.89
C PHE A 105 12.09 -2.87 -10.29
N LEU A 106 12.67 -3.49 -11.33
CA LEU A 106 12.25 -3.29 -12.72
C LEU A 106 10.80 -3.71 -12.93
N ILE A 107 10.40 -4.86 -12.39
CA ILE A 107 9.02 -5.37 -12.45
C ILE A 107 8.05 -4.38 -11.79
N SER A 108 8.31 -3.96 -10.55
CA SER A 108 7.46 -3.02 -9.82
C SER A 108 7.40 -1.64 -10.49
N LEU A 109 8.53 -1.15 -11.04
CA LEU A 109 8.59 0.12 -11.76
C LEU A 109 7.77 0.06 -13.05
N VAL A 110 7.99 -0.94 -13.91
CA VAL A 110 7.24 -1.11 -15.16
C VAL A 110 5.74 -1.23 -14.87
N HIS A 111 5.37 -2.01 -13.86
CA HIS A 111 3.97 -2.16 -13.47
C HIS A 111 3.35 -0.84 -13.00
N THR A 112 4.08 -0.07 -12.18
CA THR A 112 3.64 1.27 -11.76
C THR A 112 3.51 2.22 -12.96
N MET A 113 4.45 2.18 -13.91
CA MET A 113 4.38 2.98 -15.13
C MET A 113 3.17 2.62 -16.00
N GLN A 114 2.83 1.32 -16.11
CA GLN A 114 1.63 0.89 -16.81
C GLN A 114 0.35 1.45 -16.17
N HIS A 115 0.24 1.39 -14.84
CA HIS A 115 -0.86 2.03 -14.11
C HIS A 115 -0.91 3.54 -14.34
N HIS A 116 0.25 4.18 -14.36
CA HIS A 116 0.35 5.62 -14.59
C HIS A 116 -0.09 6.01 -16.02
N TRP A 117 0.42 5.35 -17.05
CA TRP A 117 0.04 5.62 -18.42
C TRP A 117 -1.44 5.37 -18.66
N HIS A 118 -1.98 4.29 -18.09
CA HIS A 118 -3.40 3.98 -18.20
C HIS A 118 -4.29 5.08 -17.61
N ILE A 119 -4.01 5.52 -16.37
CA ILE A 119 -4.83 6.57 -15.73
C ILE A 119 -4.70 7.90 -16.47
N SER A 120 -3.51 8.26 -16.94
CA SER A 120 -3.28 9.48 -17.72
C SER A 120 -4.09 9.47 -19.01
N ALA A 121 -4.16 8.33 -19.71
CA ALA A 121 -4.98 8.18 -20.91
C ALA A 121 -6.48 8.31 -20.62
N VAL A 122 -6.96 7.70 -19.53
CA VAL A 122 -8.38 7.76 -19.13
C VAL A 122 -8.77 9.19 -18.72
N LEU A 123 -7.95 9.85 -17.91
CA LEU A 123 -8.18 11.23 -17.49
C LEU A 123 -8.12 12.21 -18.67
N GLY A 124 -7.19 12.01 -19.60
CA GLY A 124 -7.07 12.81 -20.82
C GLY A 124 -8.34 12.77 -21.68
N LYS A 125 -8.85 11.56 -21.97
CA LYS A 125 -10.10 11.38 -22.72
C LYS A 125 -11.29 12.05 -22.04
N ARG A 126 -11.36 11.94 -20.71
CA ARG A 126 -12.44 12.52 -19.94
C ARG A 126 -12.39 14.05 -19.91
N TRP A 127 -11.20 14.61 -19.76
CA TRP A 127 -11.00 16.05 -19.82
C TRP A 127 -11.52 16.61 -21.15
N GLN A 128 -11.16 15.96 -22.27
CA GLN A 128 -11.67 16.31 -23.59
C GLN A 128 -13.21 16.27 -23.66
N HIS A 129 -13.86 15.27 -23.05
CA HIS A 129 -15.31 15.19 -22.98
C HIS A 129 -15.94 16.36 -22.20
N ILE A 130 -15.39 16.70 -21.03
CA ILE A 130 -15.90 17.81 -20.20
C ILE A 130 -15.72 19.15 -20.91
N VAL A 131 -14.57 19.37 -21.55
CA VAL A 131 -14.32 20.56 -22.36
C VAL A 131 -15.33 20.65 -23.51
N ALA A 132 -15.60 19.54 -24.19
CA ALA A 132 -16.58 19.49 -25.27
C ALA A 132 -18.02 19.75 -24.80
N GLU A 133 -18.44 19.19 -23.66
CA GLU A 133 -19.77 19.44 -23.08
C GLU A 133 -19.94 20.89 -22.62
N ARG A 134 -18.90 21.48 -22.01
CA ARG A 134 -18.92 22.89 -21.61
C ARG A 134 -18.94 23.83 -22.81
N ALA A 135 -18.19 23.52 -23.86
CA ALA A 135 -18.25 24.25 -25.11
C ALA A 135 -19.67 24.23 -25.69
N LYS A 136 -20.32 23.06 -25.73
CA LYS A 136 -21.73 22.93 -26.15
C LYS A 136 -22.71 23.70 -25.26
N ALA A 137 -22.52 23.64 -23.94
CA ALA A 137 -23.41 24.30 -22.97
C ALA A 137 -23.29 25.83 -22.98
N SER A 138 -22.13 26.37 -23.34
CA SER A 138 -21.88 27.81 -23.39
C SER A 138 -22.64 28.53 -24.51
N GLY A 139 -23.34 27.81 -25.41
CA GLY A 139 -24.16 28.40 -26.47
C GLY A 139 -23.35 29.22 -27.50
N GLY A 140 -22.02 29.22 -27.40
CA GLY A 140 -21.13 29.90 -28.32
C GLY A 140 -21.09 29.16 -29.65
N ALA A 141 -21.82 29.67 -30.65
CA ALA A 141 -21.60 29.35 -32.06
C ALA A 141 -20.24 29.86 -32.59
N GLY A 142 -19.37 30.38 -31.71
CA GLY A 142 -17.99 30.73 -32.04
C GLY A 142 -17.13 29.47 -32.07
N ALA A 143 -16.51 29.22 -33.23
CA ALA A 143 -15.67 28.08 -33.58
C ALA A 143 -15.04 27.36 -32.37
N ALA A 144 -15.44 26.10 -32.15
CA ALA A 144 -14.76 25.22 -31.21
C ALA A 144 -13.27 25.16 -31.57
N PRO A 145 -12.34 25.30 -30.61
CA PRO A 145 -10.93 25.07 -30.86
C PRO A 145 -10.78 23.64 -31.41
N THR A 146 -10.35 23.55 -32.66
CA THR A 146 -10.19 22.29 -33.38
C THR A 146 -8.93 21.64 -32.82
N PHE A 147 -9.09 20.82 -31.79
CA PHE A 147 -7.99 19.99 -31.32
C PHE A 147 -7.63 18.98 -32.41
N PRO A 148 -6.33 18.75 -32.69
CA PRO A 148 -5.92 17.78 -33.68
C PRO A 148 -6.40 16.39 -33.25
N GLN A 149 -7.36 15.84 -34.00
CA GLN A 149 -7.77 14.44 -33.84
C GLN A 149 -6.56 13.56 -34.15
N VAL A 150 -6.13 12.79 -33.16
CA VAL A 150 -5.24 11.65 -33.39
C VAL A 150 -6.11 10.56 -34.03
N VAL A 151 -6.18 10.57 -35.35
CA VAL A 151 -6.76 9.46 -36.11
C VAL A 151 -5.78 8.31 -35.98
N PRO A 152 -6.19 7.14 -35.44
CA PRO A 152 -5.35 5.95 -35.53
C PRO A 152 -5.27 5.61 -37.01
N GLU A 153 -4.06 5.64 -37.57
CA GLU A 153 -3.80 5.12 -38.92
C GLU A 153 -4.27 3.67 -38.95
N GLU A 154 -5.40 3.41 -39.60
CA GLU A 154 -5.72 2.07 -40.10
C GLU A 154 -4.64 1.73 -41.12
N GLY A 155 -3.90 0.66 -40.83
CA GLY A 155 -2.78 0.20 -41.63
C GLY A 155 -3.21 -0.09 -43.08
N GLY A 156 -2.91 0.86 -43.96
CA GLY A 156 -2.81 0.62 -45.39
C GLY A 156 -1.41 0.09 -45.69
N GLU A 157 -1.34 -1.16 -46.16
CA GLU A 157 -0.13 -1.73 -46.75
C GLU A 157 0.29 -0.89 -47.96
N HIS A 158 1.35 -0.10 -47.81
CA HIS A 158 2.09 0.43 -48.95
C HIS A 158 3.58 0.37 -48.68
N GLU A 159 4.24 -0.57 -49.35
CA GLU A 159 5.66 -0.51 -49.65
C GLU A 159 5.97 0.79 -50.39
N GLN A 160 6.84 1.63 -49.82
CA GLN A 160 7.99 2.19 -50.54
C GLN A 160 8.91 2.96 -49.58
N GLY A 161 10.20 2.72 -49.74
CA GLY A 161 11.27 3.26 -48.91
C GLY A 161 11.37 4.77 -48.96
N GLY A 162 11.49 5.36 -47.78
CA GLY A 162 11.82 6.76 -47.57
C GLY A 162 12.44 6.91 -46.19
N ASP A 163 13.61 7.55 -46.16
CA ASP A 163 14.49 7.80 -45.02
C ASP A 163 13.74 8.42 -43.82
N VAL A 164 13.72 7.71 -42.67
CA VAL A 164 12.99 8.10 -41.46
C VAL A 164 13.95 8.77 -40.48
N GLY A 165 13.88 10.11 -40.40
CA GLY A 165 14.43 10.87 -39.29
C GLY A 165 13.69 10.58 -37.97
N PRO A 166 14.36 10.72 -36.81
CA PRO A 166 13.83 10.22 -35.53
C PRO A 166 12.55 10.95 -35.10
N PRO A 167 11.49 10.23 -34.69
CA PRO A 167 10.25 10.82 -34.23
C PRO A 167 10.32 11.05 -32.71
N SER A 168 10.84 12.21 -32.28
CA SER A 168 10.87 12.53 -30.84
C SER A 168 10.28 13.90 -30.47
N THR A 169 10.04 14.80 -31.42
CA THR A 169 9.60 16.18 -31.10
C THR A 169 8.08 16.38 -31.07
N GLN A 170 7.28 15.60 -31.81
CA GLN A 170 5.84 15.83 -31.87
C GLN A 170 5.05 15.44 -30.61
N LEU A 171 5.57 14.52 -29.78
CA LEU A 171 4.90 14.13 -28.54
C LEU A 171 5.12 15.15 -27.41
N GLU A 172 6.30 15.80 -27.40
CA GLU A 172 6.64 16.87 -26.46
C GLU A 172 5.82 18.13 -26.70
N ASP A 173 5.64 18.54 -27.96
CA ASP A 173 4.87 19.73 -28.31
C ASP A 173 3.38 19.59 -27.93
N LYS A 174 2.80 18.39 -28.10
CA LYS A 174 1.40 18.11 -27.73
C LYS A 174 1.18 18.12 -26.22
N ASN A 175 2.14 17.64 -25.44
CA ASN A 175 2.07 17.71 -23.99
C ASN A 175 2.26 19.15 -23.50
N SER A 176 3.17 19.91 -24.10
CA SER A 176 3.41 21.32 -23.77
C SER A 176 2.17 22.20 -24.01
N GLN A 177 1.51 22.04 -25.17
CA GLN A 177 0.28 22.77 -25.50
C GLN A 177 -0.86 22.44 -24.52
N PHE A 178 -1.02 21.16 -24.14
CA PHE A 178 -2.00 20.74 -23.14
C PHE A 178 -1.82 21.45 -21.79
N TYR A 179 -0.57 21.63 -21.33
CA TYR A 179 -0.29 22.32 -20.07
C TYR A 179 -0.52 23.84 -20.16
N GLN A 180 -0.27 24.47 -21.30
CA GLN A 180 -0.55 25.90 -21.50
C GLN A 180 -2.06 26.19 -21.49
N ASP A 181 -2.85 25.40 -22.21
CA ASP A 181 -4.31 25.54 -22.26
C ASP A 181 -4.94 25.32 -20.86
N LEU A 182 -4.40 24.36 -20.10
CA LEU A 182 -4.81 24.11 -18.71
C LEU A 182 -4.52 25.33 -17.82
N GLN A 183 -3.36 25.95 -17.97
CA GLN A 183 -2.92 27.09 -17.15
C GLN A 183 -3.72 28.37 -17.46
N GLU A 184 -4.04 28.61 -18.73
CA GLU A 184 -4.90 29.73 -19.15
C GLU A 184 -6.33 29.58 -18.60
N TYR A 185 -6.89 28.36 -18.66
CA TYR A 185 -8.21 28.04 -18.12
C TYR A 185 -8.31 28.26 -16.60
N LEU A 186 -7.28 27.89 -15.84
CA LEU A 186 -7.24 28.07 -14.39
C LEU A 186 -7.12 29.54 -13.98
N ASN A 187 -6.34 30.32 -14.74
CA ASN A 187 -6.24 31.76 -14.53
C ASN A 187 -7.59 32.46 -14.74
N PHE A 188 -8.38 32.01 -15.72
CA PHE A 188 -9.72 32.54 -15.97
C PHE A 188 -10.69 32.29 -14.80
N HIS A 189 -10.71 31.08 -14.23
CA HIS A 189 -11.62 30.75 -13.12
C HIS A 189 -11.25 31.40 -11.78
N THR A 190 -9.94 31.59 -11.53
CA THR A 190 -9.47 32.29 -10.32
C THR A 190 -9.94 33.75 -10.33
N LYS A 191 -10.03 34.36 -11.52
CA LYS A 191 -10.52 35.72 -11.74
C LYS A 191 -12.05 35.83 -11.64
N SER A 192 -12.79 34.84 -12.12
CA SER A 192 -14.26 34.83 -12.01
C SER A 192 -14.76 34.64 -10.56
N SER A 193 -14.01 33.92 -9.72
CA SER A 193 -14.40 33.71 -8.32
C SER A 193 -14.17 34.95 -7.45
N SER A 194 -13.24 35.85 -7.78
CA SER A 194 -13.06 37.12 -7.07
C SER A 194 -14.15 38.14 -7.37
N ASP A 195 -14.74 38.09 -8.56
CA ASP A 195 -15.70 39.09 -9.03
C ASP A 195 -17.13 38.83 -8.48
N THR A 196 -17.38 37.65 -7.92
CA THR A 196 -18.71 37.27 -7.41
C THR A 196 -18.92 37.68 -5.93
N GLU A 197 -17.88 38.09 -5.19
CA GLU A 197 -17.99 38.50 -3.78
C GLU A 197 -18.31 40.00 -3.55
N GLN A 198 -18.40 40.84 -4.58
CA GLN A 198 -18.57 42.29 -4.41
C GLN A 198 -20.00 42.86 -4.59
N HIS A 199 -21.01 42.04 -4.86
CA HIS A 199 -22.39 42.54 -5.01
C HIS A 199 -23.40 41.80 -4.13
N GLN A 200 -23.44 42.12 -2.82
CA GLN A 200 -24.65 41.97 -2.00
C GLN A 200 -24.52 42.72 -0.66
N VAL A 201 -24.71 44.03 -0.69
CA VAL A 201 -25.02 44.83 0.51
C VAL A 201 -26.15 45.79 0.16
N GLY A 202 -27.35 45.55 0.71
CA GLY A 202 -28.44 46.52 0.75
C GLY A 202 -29.84 45.89 0.65
N GLY A 203 -30.61 45.93 1.75
CA GLY A 203 -32.07 45.75 1.70
C GLY A 203 -32.69 45.05 2.91
N LEU A 204 -33.46 45.80 3.69
CA LEU A 204 -34.06 45.53 5.01
C LEU A 204 -35.20 44.49 5.09
N GLU A 205 -35.27 43.85 6.27
CA GLU A 205 -36.41 43.53 7.15
C GLU A 205 -37.71 42.88 6.63
N GLY A 206 -38.08 41.73 7.24
CA GLY A 206 -39.46 41.23 7.22
C GLY A 206 -39.68 39.76 7.59
N ILE A 207 -39.70 39.45 8.90
CA ILE A 207 -40.64 38.55 9.60
C ILE A 207 -40.77 37.05 9.17
N SER A 208 -40.40 36.18 10.13
CA SER A 208 -41.04 34.89 10.47
C SER A 208 -41.03 33.73 9.46
N GLY A 209 -39.89 33.02 9.40
CA GLY A 209 -39.76 31.71 8.75
C GLY A 209 -38.40 31.02 8.96
N LYS A 210 -37.72 31.27 10.10
CA LYS A 210 -36.31 30.88 10.32
C LYS A 210 -36.10 29.42 10.76
N GLN A 211 -36.64 28.47 10.01
CA GLN A 211 -36.07 27.11 9.89
C GLN A 211 -35.61 26.82 8.45
N GLU A 212 -35.39 27.89 7.70
CA GLU A 212 -34.90 27.86 6.35
C GLU A 212 -33.40 27.53 6.33
N MET A 213 -33.14 26.31 5.88
CA MET A 213 -31.95 25.91 5.14
C MET A 213 -30.66 26.66 5.51
N LYS A 214 -30.06 26.29 6.65
CA LYS A 214 -28.60 26.05 6.62
C LYS A 214 -28.37 24.85 5.69
N ARG A 215 -28.52 25.05 4.37
CA ARG A 215 -27.84 24.26 3.35
C ARG A 215 -26.38 24.38 3.74
N LYS A 216 -25.89 23.40 4.49
CA LYS A 216 -24.46 23.23 4.68
C LYS A 216 -23.93 23.24 3.25
N ASN A 217 -23.14 24.26 2.91
CA ASN A 217 -22.28 24.24 1.75
C ASN A 217 -21.33 23.06 1.97
N VAL A 218 -21.83 21.86 1.73
CA VAL A 218 -21.04 20.65 1.62
C VAL A 218 -20.19 20.96 0.40
N LYS A 219 -18.95 21.39 0.64
CA LYS A 219 -17.95 21.55 -0.41
C LYS A 219 -18.02 20.27 -1.23
N LYS A 220 -18.52 20.37 -2.47
CA LYS A 220 -18.48 19.25 -3.41
C LYS A 220 -17.00 18.93 -3.55
N VAL A 221 -16.60 17.79 -3.01
CA VAL A 221 -15.26 17.27 -3.20
C VAL A 221 -15.10 17.09 -4.70
N ASP A 222 -13.96 17.52 -5.23
CA ASP A 222 -13.68 17.42 -6.65
C ASP A 222 -13.75 15.93 -7.07
N PRO A 223 -14.64 15.54 -8.01
CA PRO A 223 -14.77 14.16 -8.46
C PRO A 223 -13.45 13.56 -8.97
N TYR A 224 -12.51 14.39 -9.43
CA TYR A 224 -11.16 13.95 -9.81
C TYR A 224 -10.38 13.38 -8.61
N LEU A 225 -10.44 14.03 -7.45
CA LEU A 225 -9.74 13.58 -6.24
C LEU A 225 -10.30 12.26 -5.70
N GLU A 226 -11.59 12.00 -5.88
CA GLU A 226 -12.19 10.72 -5.49
C GLU A 226 -11.76 9.56 -6.40
N ALA A 227 -11.44 9.84 -7.67
CA ALA A 227 -11.04 8.86 -8.69
C ALA A 227 -9.57 8.45 -8.61
N LEU A 228 -8.67 9.37 -8.24
CA LEU A 228 -7.24 9.09 -8.04
C LEU A 228 -6.98 8.22 -6.80
N PHE A 229 -7.84 8.36 -5.80
CA PHE A 229 -7.63 7.72 -4.50
C PHE A 229 -7.36 6.20 -4.56
N PRO A 230 -8.09 5.39 -5.33
CA PRO A 230 -7.88 3.95 -5.31
C PRO A 230 -6.70 3.49 -6.19
N HIS A 231 -6.41 4.24 -7.25
CA HIS A 231 -5.20 4.08 -8.05
C HIS A 231 -3.97 4.20 -7.15
N ASP A 232 -3.94 5.25 -6.32
CA ASP A 232 -2.85 5.47 -5.38
C ASP A 232 -2.67 4.33 -4.37
N LEU A 233 -3.79 3.82 -3.84
CA LEU A 233 -3.75 2.69 -2.91
C LEU A 233 -3.21 1.43 -3.59
N SER A 234 -3.58 1.18 -4.86
CA SER A 234 -3.09 0.02 -5.60
C SER A 234 -1.59 0.09 -5.84
N ILE A 235 -1.04 1.25 -6.22
CA ILE A 235 0.40 1.42 -6.43
C ILE A 235 1.18 1.21 -5.13
N GLN A 236 0.66 1.69 -3.99
CA GLN A 236 1.28 1.45 -2.68
C GLN A 236 1.33 -0.04 -2.31
N VAL A 237 0.34 -0.83 -2.73
CA VAL A 237 0.39 -2.29 -2.57
C VAL A 237 1.40 -2.92 -3.52
N ILE A 238 1.43 -2.50 -4.79
CA ILE A 238 2.34 -3.02 -5.83
C ILE A 238 3.82 -2.79 -5.47
N ALA A 239 4.13 -1.70 -4.76
CA ALA A 239 5.49 -1.38 -4.33
C ALA A 239 6.00 -2.26 -3.17
N LEU A 240 5.13 -3.04 -2.51
CA LEU A 240 5.46 -3.86 -1.35
C LEU A 240 6.66 -4.81 -1.59
N PRO A 241 6.70 -5.65 -2.64
CA PRO A 241 7.82 -6.58 -2.85
C PRO A 241 9.14 -5.85 -3.11
N CYS A 242 9.09 -4.67 -3.74
CA CYS A 242 10.27 -3.83 -3.99
C CYS A 242 10.84 -3.27 -2.69
N VAL A 243 10.00 -2.77 -1.79
CA VAL A 243 10.46 -2.26 -0.49
C VAL A 243 11.02 -3.40 0.37
N TYR A 244 10.31 -4.53 0.43
CA TYR A 244 10.70 -5.68 1.24
C TYR A 244 12.03 -6.29 0.76
N SER A 245 12.19 -6.50 -0.56
CA SER A 245 13.46 -7.00 -1.13
C SER A 245 14.62 -6.04 -0.91
N MET A 246 14.41 -4.73 -0.99
CA MET A 246 15.48 -3.76 -0.74
C MET A 246 15.92 -3.75 0.72
N MET A 247 14.98 -3.86 1.68
CA MET A 247 15.32 -3.97 3.10
C MET A 247 16.02 -5.29 3.43
N ALA A 248 15.55 -6.40 2.86
CA ALA A 248 16.20 -7.69 3.01
C ALA A 248 17.62 -7.69 2.42
N PHE A 249 17.83 -7.06 1.26
CA PHE A 249 19.16 -6.91 0.68
C PHE A 249 20.08 -6.04 1.55
N LYS A 250 19.58 -4.92 2.08
CA LYS A 250 20.34 -4.15 3.08
C LYS A 250 20.78 -5.02 4.25
N SER A 251 19.90 -5.89 4.74
CA SER A 251 20.20 -6.84 5.80
C SER A 251 21.26 -7.86 5.40
N VAL A 252 21.23 -8.40 4.18
CA VAL A 252 22.32 -9.23 3.62
C VAL A 252 23.66 -8.50 3.72
N VAL A 253 23.73 -7.25 3.28
CA VAL A 253 24.95 -6.44 3.35
C VAL A 253 25.42 -6.24 4.79
N ARG A 254 24.52 -6.01 5.76
CA ARG A 254 24.90 -5.88 7.18
C ARG A 254 25.48 -7.16 7.75
N VAL A 255 24.89 -8.31 7.42
CA VAL A 255 25.39 -9.60 7.90
C VAL A 255 26.70 -9.96 7.23
N TRP A 256 26.89 -9.64 5.94
CA TRP A 256 28.20 -9.73 5.29
C TRP A 256 29.26 -8.92 6.00
N MET A 257 29.02 -7.62 6.24
CA MET A 257 29.96 -6.76 6.96
C MET A 257 30.31 -7.29 8.36
N MET A 258 29.36 -7.98 9.01
CA MET A 258 29.55 -8.61 10.31
C MET A 258 30.40 -9.88 10.20
N MET A 259 30.12 -10.74 9.23
CA MET A 259 30.82 -12.02 9.01
C MET A 259 32.20 -11.86 8.38
N THR A 260 32.46 -10.77 7.65
CA THR A 260 33.77 -10.49 7.07
C THR A 260 34.60 -9.58 7.96
N ALA A 261 34.02 -8.92 8.96
CA ALA A 261 34.67 -7.82 9.68
C ALA A 261 35.23 -6.73 8.73
N SER A 262 34.63 -6.55 7.54
CA SER A 262 35.16 -5.70 6.46
C SER A 262 35.29 -4.23 6.79
N THR A 263 34.72 -3.79 7.90
CA THR A 263 34.71 -2.39 8.27
C THR A 263 35.63 -2.04 9.44
N HIS A 264 36.57 -2.94 9.78
CA HIS A 264 37.48 -2.80 10.90
C HIS A 264 38.48 -1.64 10.81
N ASN A 265 38.56 -0.87 11.90
CA ASN A 265 39.82 -0.32 12.38
C ASN A 265 40.40 -1.32 13.40
N ASN A 266 41.71 -1.41 13.57
CA ASN A 266 42.44 -2.47 14.30
C ASN A 266 42.17 -2.62 15.83
N ASN A 267 41.03 -2.19 16.38
CA ASN A 267 40.76 -2.21 17.83
C ASN A 267 39.75 -3.30 18.23
N VAL A 268 40.17 -4.27 19.05
CA VAL A 268 39.36 -5.42 19.48
C VAL A 268 38.17 -5.02 20.38
N ALA A 269 38.31 -3.97 21.19
CA ALA A 269 37.21 -3.48 22.03
C ALA A 269 36.05 -2.89 21.21
N ASP A 270 36.30 -2.53 19.94
CA ASP A 270 35.30 -1.99 19.01
C ASP A 270 34.46 -3.09 18.34
N ILE A 271 34.90 -4.36 18.38
CA ILE A 271 34.29 -5.44 17.59
C ILE A 271 32.87 -5.75 18.07
N GLU A 272 32.70 -5.97 19.38
CA GLU A 272 31.42 -6.41 19.92
C GLU A 272 30.36 -5.31 19.83
N SER A 273 30.73 -4.07 20.16
CA SER A 273 29.87 -2.90 19.99
C SER A 273 29.42 -2.74 18.53
N ARG A 274 30.32 -3.01 17.58
CA ARG A 274 30.02 -2.93 16.15
C ARG A 274 29.16 -4.08 15.64
N LYS A 275 29.38 -5.31 16.10
CA LYS A 275 28.50 -6.45 15.82
C LYS A 275 27.08 -6.10 16.27
N GLN A 276 26.93 -5.64 17.52
CA GLN A 276 25.64 -5.20 18.03
C GLN A 276 25.03 -4.09 17.17
N GLN A 277 25.81 -3.09 16.77
CA GLN A 277 25.33 -2.03 15.89
C GLN A 277 24.84 -2.55 14.52
N LEU A 278 25.55 -3.52 13.93
CA LEU A 278 25.15 -4.14 12.65
C LEU A 278 23.87 -4.97 12.82
N MET A 279 23.70 -5.64 13.95
CA MET A 279 22.48 -6.36 14.33
C MET A 279 21.30 -5.39 14.51
N ASP A 280 21.50 -4.27 15.22
CA ASP A 280 20.50 -3.21 15.39
C ASP A 280 20.03 -2.68 14.01
N TYR A 281 20.96 -2.54 13.05
CA TYR A 281 20.63 -2.14 11.67
C TYR A 281 19.90 -3.22 10.88
N TYR A 282 20.27 -4.49 11.05
CA TYR A 282 19.55 -5.61 10.46
C TYR A 282 18.09 -5.62 10.91
N GLU A 283 17.84 -5.52 12.22
CA GLU A 283 16.50 -5.52 12.80
C GLU A 283 15.69 -4.30 12.34
N SER A 284 16.32 -3.13 12.34
CA SER A 284 15.69 -1.88 11.86
C SER A 284 15.21 -1.99 10.41
N ASN A 285 15.93 -2.69 9.54
CA ASN A 285 15.51 -2.87 8.14
C ASN A 285 14.23 -3.70 8.05
N TYR A 286 14.13 -4.79 8.82
CA TYR A 286 12.95 -5.65 8.83
C TYR A 286 11.74 -4.98 9.48
N GLN A 287 11.94 -4.25 10.59
CA GLN A 287 10.85 -3.47 11.19
C GLN A 287 10.25 -2.46 10.20
N LEU A 288 11.09 -1.84 9.38
CA LEU A 288 10.64 -0.92 8.33
C LEU A 288 9.92 -1.63 7.19
N ALA A 289 10.38 -2.83 6.82
CA ALA A 289 9.70 -3.68 5.84
C ALA A 289 8.31 -4.09 6.35
N ASP A 290 8.19 -4.50 7.61
CA ASP A 290 6.94 -4.90 8.25
C ASP A 290 5.98 -3.72 8.44
N LEU A 291 6.51 -2.52 8.73
CA LEU A 291 5.70 -1.29 8.75
C LEU A 291 5.11 -1.00 7.37
N TYR A 292 5.90 -1.15 6.30
CA TYR A 292 5.42 -0.97 4.93
C TYR A 292 4.38 -2.03 4.57
N GLU A 293 4.58 -3.27 5.00
CA GLU A 293 3.62 -4.36 4.83
C GLU A 293 2.28 -4.04 5.53
N ALA A 294 2.32 -3.61 6.79
CA ALA A 294 1.12 -3.19 7.51
C ALA A 294 0.38 -2.06 6.77
N TRP A 295 1.13 -1.09 6.23
CA TRP A 295 0.59 -0.01 5.43
C TRP A 295 -0.04 -0.48 4.12
N ALA A 296 0.61 -1.40 3.39
CA ALA A 296 0.07 -1.98 2.17
C ALA A 296 -1.23 -2.76 2.45
N ILE A 297 -1.28 -3.53 3.54
CA ILE A 297 -2.48 -4.24 3.98
C ILE A 297 -3.62 -3.28 4.34
N TRP A 298 -3.30 -2.13 4.95
CA TRP A 298 -4.27 -1.05 5.16
C TRP A 298 -4.82 -0.47 3.85
N CYS A 299 -3.94 -0.22 2.87
CA CYS A 299 -4.34 0.24 1.54
C CYS A 299 -5.29 -0.76 0.85
N PHE A 300 -4.91 -2.05 0.85
CA PHE A 300 -5.73 -3.14 0.33
C PHE A 300 -7.12 -3.19 1.01
N SER A 301 -7.16 -3.15 2.34
CA SER A 301 -8.41 -3.23 3.11
C SER A 301 -9.36 -2.08 2.78
N ARG A 302 -8.83 -0.88 2.55
CA ARG A 302 -9.62 0.28 2.12
C ARG A 302 -10.17 0.13 0.71
N LEU A 303 -9.43 -0.51 -0.19
CA LEU A 303 -9.92 -0.84 -1.54
C LEU A 303 -11.10 -1.82 -1.46
N CYS A 304 -10.99 -2.90 -0.67
CA CYS A 304 -12.06 -3.87 -0.48
C CYS A 304 -13.33 -3.23 0.10
N VAL A 305 -13.18 -2.44 1.17
CA VAL A 305 -14.31 -1.71 1.77
C VAL A 305 -14.95 -0.75 0.78
N ARG A 306 -14.15 -0.04 -0.01
CA ARG A 306 -14.66 0.90 -1.01
C ARG A 306 -15.41 0.16 -2.12
N GLN A 307 -14.90 -0.97 -2.59
CA GLN A 307 -15.57 -1.80 -3.58
C GLN A 307 -16.97 -2.21 -3.12
N VAL A 308 -17.09 -2.78 -1.92
CA VAL A 308 -18.39 -3.22 -1.39
C VAL A 308 -19.31 -2.02 -1.15
N LYS A 309 -18.77 -0.87 -0.72
CA LYS A 309 -19.57 0.37 -0.59
C LYS A 309 -20.11 0.86 -1.93
N ASN A 310 -19.36 0.69 -3.02
CA ASN A 310 -19.80 1.07 -4.36
C ASN A 310 -20.89 0.13 -4.87
N ILE A 311 -20.73 -1.18 -4.69
CA ILE A 311 -21.76 -2.17 -5.04
C ILE A 311 -23.03 -1.98 -4.20
N SER A 312 -22.89 -1.76 -2.90
CA SER A 312 -24.00 -1.43 -2.01
C SER A 312 -24.81 -0.21 -2.46
N ARG A 313 -24.16 0.75 -3.14
CA ARG A 313 -24.85 1.90 -3.76
C ARG A 313 -25.53 1.52 -5.07
N GLN A 314 -24.87 0.77 -5.95
CA GLN A 314 -25.40 0.34 -7.25
C GLN A 314 -26.64 -0.56 -7.07
N GLU A 315 -26.55 -1.56 -6.19
CA GLU A 315 -27.64 -2.48 -5.87
C GLU A 315 -28.71 -1.88 -4.94
N ARG A 316 -28.57 -0.59 -4.59
CA ARG A 316 -29.47 0.13 -3.69
C ARG A 316 -29.77 -0.67 -2.42
N TRP A 317 -28.75 -1.14 -1.71
CA TRP A 317 -28.97 -1.87 -0.45
C TRP A 317 -29.85 -1.06 0.50
N GLU A 318 -31.04 -1.57 0.78
CA GLU A 318 -32.02 -0.93 1.65
C GLU A 318 -31.96 -1.47 3.09
N GLY A 319 -32.41 -0.66 4.05
CA GLY A 319 -32.69 -1.09 5.41
C GLY A 319 -31.50 -1.72 6.16
N THR A 320 -31.64 -3.02 6.46
CA THR A 320 -30.79 -3.77 7.38
C THR A 320 -29.38 -4.03 6.84
N ALA A 321 -29.22 -4.32 5.54
CA ALA A 321 -27.92 -4.62 4.95
C ALA A 321 -26.95 -3.44 5.08
N LYS A 322 -27.41 -2.22 4.78
CA LYS A 322 -26.63 -1.00 4.95
C LYS A 322 -26.28 -0.71 6.41
N ARG A 323 -27.16 -1.07 7.35
CA ARG A 323 -26.93 -0.94 8.80
C ARG A 323 -25.91 -1.94 9.33
N LEU A 324 -25.84 -3.14 8.77
CA LEU A 324 -24.88 -4.19 9.13
C LEU A 324 -23.50 -3.96 8.50
N PHE A 325 -23.46 -3.46 7.25
CA PHE A 325 -22.20 -3.22 6.56
C PHE A 325 -21.34 -2.15 7.22
N LYS A 326 -21.95 -1.09 7.76
CA LYS A 326 -21.20 0.00 8.39
C LYS A 326 -20.36 -0.49 9.59
N PRO A 327 -20.92 -1.20 10.59
CA PRO A 327 -20.14 -1.83 11.65
C PRO A 327 -19.08 -2.81 11.13
N LEU A 328 -19.43 -3.69 10.19
CA LEU A 328 -18.51 -4.67 9.63
C LEU A 328 -17.26 -4.00 9.03
N SER A 329 -17.48 -3.01 8.16
CA SER A 329 -16.42 -2.21 7.57
C SER A 329 -15.57 -1.48 8.61
N SER A 330 -16.20 -0.90 9.64
CA SER A 330 -15.48 -0.21 10.72
C SER A 330 -14.62 -1.16 11.54
N ILE A 331 -15.10 -2.37 11.87
CA ILE A 331 -14.35 -3.37 12.63
C ILE A 331 -13.17 -3.89 11.81
N THR A 332 -13.37 -4.21 10.53
CA THR A 332 -12.29 -4.67 9.64
C THR A 332 -11.20 -3.62 9.53
N LEU A 333 -11.56 -2.35 9.29
CA LEU A 333 -10.58 -1.27 9.19
C LEU A 333 -9.89 -0.98 10.53
N LEU A 334 -10.61 -1.09 11.66
CA LEU A 334 -10.04 -0.86 12.98
C LEU A 334 -8.89 -1.85 13.27
N GLY A 335 -9.08 -3.14 13.02
CA GLY A 335 -8.03 -4.14 13.26
C GLY A 335 -6.76 -3.88 12.45
N VAL A 336 -6.93 -3.48 11.18
CA VAL A 336 -5.80 -3.17 10.29
C VAL A 336 -5.13 -1.83 10.68
N GLN A 337 -5.91 -0.84 11.13
CA GLN A 337 -5.36 0.41 11.68
C GLN A 337 -4.55 0.17 12.96
N THR A 338 -5.03 -0.71 13.85
CA THR A 338 -4.29 -1.11 15.05
C THR A 338 -2.96 -1.76 14.67
N PHE A 339 -2.94 -2.62 13.65
CA PHE A 339 -1.72 -3.23 13.13
C PHE A 339 -0.71 -2.19 12.64
N VAL A 340 -1.12 -1.24 11.78
CA VAL A 340 -0.25 -0.13 11.35
C VAL A 340 0.25 0.70 12.53
N LEU A 341 -0.62 1.01 13.50
CA LEU A 341 -0.26 1.82 14.66
C LEU A 341 0.81 1.12 15.52
N VAL A 342 0.66 -0.18 15.79
CA VAL A 342 1.60 -0.95 16.61
C VAL A 342 2.98 -1.00 15.95
N TYR A 343 3.07 -1.26 14.64
CA TYR A 343 4.36 -1.23 13.92
C TYR A 343 4.93 0.18 13.81
N GLY A 344 4.07 1.20 13.69
CA GLY A 344 4.49 2.60 13.73
C GLY A 344 5.13 2.97 15.07
N ILE A 345 4.53 2.54 16.18
CA ILE A 345 5.09 2.71 17.53
C ILE A 345 6.40 1.93 17.66
N SER A 346 6.47 0.68 17.18
CA SER A 346 7.68 -0.15 17.21
C SER A 346 8.84 0.52 16.47
N CYS A 347 8.63 0.95 15.23
CA CYS A 347 9.64 1.65 14.43
C CYS A 347 10.07 2.97 15.08
N PHE A 348 9.12 3.73 15.63
CA PHE A 348 9.43 4.99 16.31
C PHE A 348 10.26 4.77 17.58
N TYR A 349 9.89 3.77 18.39
CA TYR A 349 10.61 3.39 19.59
C TYR A 349 12.06 3.00 19.29
N GLN A 350 12.26 2.18 18.27
CA GLN A 350 13.59 1.71 17.86
C GLN A 350 14.46 2.83 17.27
N LEU A 351 13.84 3.72 16.48
CA LEU A 351 14.52 4.92 16.00
C LEU A 351 14.92 5.83 17.16
N LEU A 352 14.05 6.01 18.15
CA LEU A 352 14.33 6.83 19.33
C LEU A 352 15.51 6.24 20.12
N LEU A 353 15.53 4.92 20.38
CA LEU A 353 16.66 4.26 21.03
C LEU A 353 17.96 4.44 20.23
N SER A 354 17.91 4.25 18.92
CA SER A 354 19.05 4.48 18.02
C SER A 354 19.59 5.91 18.10
N VAL A 355 18.69 6.91 18.14
CA VAL A 355 19.05 8.33 18.28
C VAL A 355 19.68 8.60 19.64
N LEU A 356 19.09 8.08 20.72
CA LEU A 356 19.56 8.29 22.09
C LEU A 356 20.96 7.68 22.28
N LYS A 357 21.15 6.42 21.85
CA LYS A 357 22.45 5.72 21.88
C LYS A 357 23.53 6.53 21.15
N LYS A 358 23.23 6.99 19.93
CA LYS A 358 24.18 7.75 19.11
C LYS A 358 24.45 9.17 19.62
N THR A 359 23.42 9.88 20.08
CA THR A 359 23.53 11.32 20.40
C THR A 359 24.08 11.53 21.79
N LEU A 360 23.66 10.72 22.76
CA LEU A 360 24.08 10.87 24.15
C LEU A 360 25.35 10.09 24.47
N SER A 361 25.76 9.13 23.62
CA SER A 361 26.86 8.19 23.92
C SER A 361 26.67 7.50 25.28
N ILE A 362 25.41 7.35 25.70
CA ILE A 362 25.02 6.62 26.90
C ILE A 362 24.39 5.33 26.41
N ASP A 363 25.06 4.21 26.68
CA ASP A 363 24.45 2.90 26.53
C ASP A 363 23.42 2.74 27.65
N LEU A 364 22.16 3.00 27.33
CA LEU A 364 21.03 2.90 28.27
C LEU A 364 20.89 1.48 28.86
N GLU A 365 21.45 0.50 28.17
CA GLU A 365 21.54 -0.91 28.58
C GLU A 365 22.46 -1.09 29.79
N ASP A 366 23.50 -0.25 29.95
CA ASP A 366 24.43 -0.33 31.08
C ASP A 366 23.79 0.15 32.40
N ILE A 367 22.65 0.84 32.33
CA ILE A 367 21.88 1.25 33.49
C ILE A 367 20.88 0.12 33.80
N PRO A 368 21.11 -0.75 34.82
CA PRO A 368 20.40 -2.02 34.95
C PRO A 368 18.88 -1.89 35.01
N VAL A 369 18.40 -0.82 35.68
CA VAL A 369 16.97 -0.51 35.80
C VAL A 369 16.37 -0.10 34.46
N VAL A 370 17.11 0.66 33.65
CA VAL A 370 16.64 1.14 32.33
C VAL A 370 16.75 0.04 31.28
N GLY A 371 17.88 -0.69 31.25
CA GLY A 371 18.11 -1.81 30.34
C GLY A 371 17.03 -2.88 30.41
N SER A 372 16.74 -3.38 31.62
CA SER A 372 15.67 -4.37 31.84
C SER A 372 14.29 -3.86 31.40
N GLY A 373 14.04 -2.56 31.57
CA GLY A 373 12.80 -1.91 31.13
C GLY A 373 12.69 -1.84 29.61
N ILE A 374 13.79 -1.53 28.93
CA ILE A 374 13.88 -1.49 27.46
C ILE A 374 13.61 -2.87 26.87
N GLU A 375 14.28 -3.92 27.35
CA GLU A 375 14.07 -5.30 26.87
C GLU A 375 12.64 -5.78 27.10
N THR A 376 12.07 -5.46 28.27
CA THR A 376 10.68 -5.79 28.61
C THR A 376 9.70 -5.10 27.66
N VAL A 377 9.88 -3.79 27.41
CA VAL A 377 9.03 -3.02 26.48
C VAL A 377 9.17 -3.54 25.06
N ALA A 378 10.38 -3.83 24.59
CA ALA A 378 10.63 -4.39 23.27
C ALA A 378 9.90 -5.75 23.10
N THR A 379 9.97 -6.62 24.11
CA THR A 379 9.26 -7.91 24.13
C THR A 379 7.75 -7.73 24.03
N TYR A 380 7.18 -6.79 24.79
CA TYR A 380 5.74 -6.49 24.73
C TYR A 380 5.33 -5.91 23.37
N ILE A 381 6.12 -5.01 22.79
CA ILE A 381 5.84 -4.42 21.48
C ILE A 381 5.88 -5.52 20.40
N ASN A 382 6.85 -6.42 20.44
CA ASN A 382 6.95 -7.56 19.51
C ASN A 382 5.73 -8.49 19.63
N GLY A 383 5.34 -8.85 20.87
CA GLY A 383 4.14 -9.64 21.12
C GLY A 383 2.85 -8.94 20.65
N ALA A 384 2.73 -7.63 20.88
CA ALA A 384 1.61 -6.83 20.40
C ALA A 384 1.57 -6.77 18.87
N GLY A 385 2.74 -6.63 18.21
CA GLY A 385 2.87 -6.65 16.76
C GLY A 385 2.38 -7.97 16.16
N PHE A 386 2.75 -9.09 16.78
CA PHE A 386 2.28 -10.43 16.38
C PHE A 386 0.77 -10.61 16.54
N VAL A 387 0.20 -10.21 17.69
CA VAL A 387 -1.26 -10.32 17.91
C VAL A 387 -2.02 -9.39 16.96
N ALA A 388 -1.55 -8.16 16.77
CA ALA A 388 -2.17 -7.19 15.89
C ALA A 388 -2.13 -7.65 14.41
N SER A 389 -1.04 -8.28 13.97
CA SER A 389 -0.94 -8.84 12.62
C SER A 389 -1.93 -9.99 12.41
N CYS A 390 -2.03 -10.92 13.37
CA CYS A 390 -2.99 -12.02 13.32
C CYS A 390 -4.44 -11.53 13.30
N LEU A 391 -4.78 -10.53 14.12
CA LEU A 391 -6.11 -9.94 14.16
C LEU A 391 -6.45 -9.18 12.87
N ALA A 392 -5.51 -8.41 12.33
CA ALA A 392 -5.69 -7.72 11.05
C ALA A 392 -5.92 -8.71 9.92
N LEU A 393 -5.11 -9.77 9.84
CA LEU A 393 -5.23 -10.81 8.84
C LEU A 393 -6.57 -11.57 8.97
N TYR A 394 -6.95 -11.95 10.20
CA TYR A 394 -8.23 -12.59 10.48
C TYR A 394 -9.41 -11.73 10.04
N ASN A 395 -9.38 -10.43 10.35
CA ASN A 395 -10.44 -9.50 9.99
C ASN A 395 -10.58 -9.33 8.47
N ILE A 396 -9.48 -9.36 7.72
CA ILE A 396 -9.51 -9.29 6.27
C ILE A 396 -10.04 -10.60 5.66
N ILE A 397 -9.59 -11.75 6.15
CA ILE A 397 -10.10 -13.06 5.70
C ILE A 397 -11.59 -13.16 5.98
N LEU A 398 -12.03 -12.75 7.17
CA LEU A 398 -13.44 -12.73 7.52
C LEU A 398 -14.23 -11.79 6.60
N PHE A 399 -13.69 -10.60 6.30
CA PHE A 399 -14.33 -9.66 5.38
C PHE A 399 -14.44 -10.25 3.96
N GLU A 400 -13.37 -10.87 3.44
CA GLU A 400 -13.36 -11.48 2.12
C GLU A 400 -14.33 -12.66 2.03
N THR A 401 -14.28 -13.58 2.99
CA THR A 401 -15.13 -14.79 3.00
C THR A 401 -16.61 -14.45 3.13
N GLN A 402 -16.96 -13.48 3.99
CA GLN A 402 -18.35 -13.06 4.17
C GLN A 402 -18.87 -12.23 3.01
N LEU A 403 -17.99 -11.58 2.23
CA LEU A 403 -18.39 -10.67 1.15
C LEU A 403 -17.93 -11.12 -0.24
N HIS A 404 -17.58 -12.41 -0.40
CA HIS A 404 -16.97 -12.94 -1.61
C HIS A 404 -17.81 -12.68 -2.87
N GLU A 405 -19.13 -12.90 -2.79
CA GLU A 405 -20.07 -12.67 -3.89
C GLU A 405 -20.04 -11.22 -4.39
N TRP A 406 -19.89 -10.24 -3.48
CA TRP A 406 -19.80 -8.83 -3.83
C TRP A 406 -18.37 -8.39 -4.19
N LEU A 407 -17.38 -9.26 -4.07
CA LEU A 407 -16.00 -8.97 -4.46
C LEU A 407 -15.59 -9.69 -5.74
N ASP A 408 -16.48 -10.45 -6.39
CA ASP A 408 -16.17 -11.27 -7.57
C ASP A 408 -15.45 -10.47 -8.66
N LYS A 409 -16.01 -9.32 -9.07
CA LYS A 409 -15.37 -8.41 -10.08
C LYS A 409 -14.05 -7.78 -9.63
N PHE A 410 -13.77 -7.80 -8.34
CA PHE A 410 -12.52 -7.27 -7.80
C PHE A 410 -11.42 -8.35 -7.74
N ASP A 411 -11.73 -9.63 -7.93
CA ASP A 411 -10.76 -10.74 -7.86
C ASP A 411 -9.85 -10.65 -6.60
N PRO A 412 -10.43 -10.58 -5.38
CA PRO A 412 -9.67 -10.33 -4.16
C PRO A 412 -8.65 -11.43 -3.88
N PHE A 413 -8.92 -12.67 -4.30
CA PHE A 413 -8.12 -13.84 -3.95
C PHE A 413 -6.64 -13.66 -4.27
N TRP A 414 -6.30 -13.35 -5.53
CA TRP A 414 -4.90 -13.21 -5.95
C TRP A 414 -4.23 -11.97 -5.35
N LYS A 415 -4.99 -10.88 -5.17
CA LYS A 415 -4.50 -9.65 -4.55
C LYS A 415 -4.21 -9.84 -3.07
N PHE A 416 -5.07 -10.59 -2.39
CA PHE A 416 -4.94 -10.94 -0.98
C PHE A 416 -3.75 -11.87 -0.76
N TRP A 417 -3.63 -12.93 -1.55
CA TRP A 417 -2.47 -13.82 -1.48
C TRP A 417 -1.17 -13.07 -1.79
N GLY A 418 -1.16 -12.11 -2.72
CA GLY A 418 0.00 -11.26 -2.98
C GLY A 418 0.50 -10.49 -1.74
N ALA A 419 -0.39 -10.07 -0.84
CA ALA A 419 0.00 -9.42 0.42
C ALA A 419 0.26 -10.42 1.56
N LYS A 420 -0.43 -11.56 1.58
CA LYS A 420 -0.34 -12.57 2.64
C LYS A 420 0.89 -13.48 2.53
N ILE A 421 1.34 -13.77 1.31
CA ILE A 421 2.46 -14.69 1.07
C ILE A 421 3.70 -14.19 1.80
N LEU A 422 4.00 -12.89 1.78
CA LEU A 422 5.13 -12.30 2.50
C LEU A 422 5.07 -12.56 4.02
N VAL A 423 3.99 -12.16 4.68
CA VAL A 423 3.75 -12.45 6.11
C VAL A 423 3.95 -13.94 6.40
N SER A 424 3.31 -14.82 5.64
CA SER A 424 3.34 -16.26 5.90
C SER A 424 4.70 -16.89 5.66
N LEU A 425 5.44 -16.41 4.65
CA LEU A 425 6.79 -16.88 4.36
C LEU A 425 7.76 -16.41 5.44
N ALA A 426 7.70 -15.14 5.87
CA ALA A 426 8.57 -14.64 6.95
C ALA A 426 8.41 -15.48 8.24
N PHE A 427 7.18 -15.77 8.65
CA PHE A 427 6.92 -16.62 9.83
C PHE A 427 7.36 -18.07 9.61
N LEU A 428 7.00 -18.68 8.47
CA LEU A 428 7.35 -20.06 8.18
C LEU A 428 8.86 -20.24 8.05
N GLN A 429 9.54 -19.32 7.38
CA GLN A 429 11.00 -19.30 7.25
C GLN A 429 11.64 -19.17 8.62
N THR A 430 11.26 -18.18 9.43
CA THR A 430 11.85 -18.00 10.77
C THR A 430 11.64 -19.27 11.61
N PHE A 431 10.45 -19.86 11.56
CA PHE A 431 10.17 -21.12 12.25
C PHE A 431 11.04 -22.28 11.74
N VAL A 432 11.10 -22.49 10.43
CA VAL A 432 11.86 -23.59 9.81
C VAL A 432 13.37 -23.41 10.02
N LEU A 433 13.89 -22.21 9.79
CA LEU A 433 15.32 -21.92 9.92
C LEU A 433 15.76 -22.07 11.39
N LYS A 434 15.06 -21.42 12.32
CA LYS A 434 15.41 -21.47 13.74
C LYS A 434 15.21 -22.86 14.33
N LEU A 435 14.03 -23.45 14.16
CA LEU A 435 13.74 -24.75 14.77
C LEU A 435 14.54 -25.88 14.11
N ILE A 436 14.55 -25.95 12.78
CA ILE A 436 15.09 -27.12 12.09
C ILE A 436 16.60 -26.96 11.89
N LEU A 437 17.06 -25.85 11.32
CA LEU A 437 18.48 -25.72 10.94
C LEU A 437 19.37 -25.33 12.12
N VAL A 438 18.90 -24.49 13.04
CA VAL A 438 19.68 -24.06 14.20
C VAL A 438 19.47 -25.00 15.39
N ASP A 439 18.25 -25.14 15.90
CA ASP A 439 18.01 -25.85 17.17
C ASP A 439 18.11 -27.38 17.05
N VAL A 440 17.54 -27.98 15.99
CA VAL A 440 17.50 -29.44 15.82
C VAL A 440 18.79 -30.00 15.22
N PHE A 441 19.29 -29.40 14.13
CA PHE A 441 20.45 -29.93 13.43
C PHE A 441 21.77 -29.20 13.70
N GLY A 442 21.75 -27.97 14.25
CA GLY A 442 22.96 -27.18 14.47
C GLY A 442 23.79 -26.93 13.21
N LEU A 443 23.14 -26.90 12.04
CA LEU A 443 23.80 -26.76 10.73
C LEU A 443 24.23 -25.33 10.46
N LEU A 444 23.50 -24.36 11.01
CA LEU A 444 23.74 -22.94 10.83
C LEU A 444 23.98 -22.26 12.17
N THR A 445 24.92 -21.33 12.17
CA THR A 445 25.10 -20.37 13.27
C THR A 445 24.10 -19.24 13.13
N VAL A 446 23.87 -18.46 14.19
CA VAL A 446 22.91 -17.35 14.17
C VAL A 446 23.21 -16.34 13.03
N PRO A 447 24.45 -15.85 12.82
CA PRO A 447 24.76 -15.01 11.66
C PRO A 447 24.47 -15.66 10.31
N GLN A 448 24.77 -16.96 10.16
CA GLN A 448 24.50 -17.68 8.92
C GLN A 448 22.99 -17.85 8.67
N GLU A 449 22.21 -18.13 9.73
CA GLU A 449 20.74 -18.19 9.69
C GLU A 449 20.18 -16.86 9.19
N MET A 450 20.62 -15.74 9.79
CA MET A 450 20.17 -14.40 9.41
C MET A 450 20.53 -14.06 7.95
N LEU A 451 21.75 -14.38 7.52
CA LEU A 451 22.17 -14.18 6.13
C LEU A 451 21.30 -15.00 5.18
N PHE A 452 21.04 -16.27 5.53
CA PHE A 452 20.25 -17.17 4.71
C PHE A 452 18.79 -16.73 4.64
N TYR A 453 18.20 -16.34 5.77
CA TYR A 453 16.87 -15.76 5.84
C TYR A 453 16.74 -14.54 4.92
N SER A 454 17.62 -13.54 5.06
CA SER A 454 17.57 -12.36 4.20
C SER A 454 17.78 -12.65 2.73
N THR A 455 18.67 -13.60 2.42
CA THR A 455 18.88 -14.06 1.05
C THR A 455 17.61 -14.67 0.47
N LEU A 456 16.95 -15.59 1.19
CA LEU A 456 15.71 -16.21 0.74
C LEU A 456 14.59 -15.17 0.57
N THR A 457 14.43 -14.25 1.53
CA THR A 457 13.44 -13.17 1.42
C THR A 457 13.61 -12.36 0.14
N THR A 458 14.85 -12.00 -0.26
CA THR A 458 15.08 -11.27 -1.52
C THR A 458 14.67 -12.07 -2.75
N MET A 459 14.93 -13.38 -2.76
CA MET A 459 14.58 -14.27 -3.88
C MET A 459 13.06 -14.45 -3.99
N GLU A 460 12.37 -14.61 -2.87
CA GLU A 460 10.93 -14.81 -2.81
C GLU A 460 10.12 -13.56 -3.17
N CYS A 461 10.69 -12.37 -3.00
CA CYS A 461 10.04 -11.13 -3.46
C CYS A 461 9.86 -11.10 -4.98
N LEU A 462 10.67 -11.82 -5.78
CA LEU A 462 10.54 -11.88 -7.24
C LEU A 462 9.24 -12.54 -7.72
N PRO A 463 8.92 -13.81 -7.35
CA PRO A 463 7.64 -14.39 -7.72
C PRO A 463 6.45 -13.62 -7.15
N ILE A 464 6.60 -12.95 -5.99
CA ILE A 464 5.54 -12.11 -5.42
C ILE A 464 5.34 -10.84 -6.26
N ALA A 465 6.40 -10.21 -6.75
CA ALA A 465 6.30 -9.07 -7.68
C ALA A 465 5.62 -9.47 -9.00
N ILE A 466 5.95 -10.64 -9.55
CA ILE A 466 5.28 -11.20 -10.74
C ILE A 466 3.80 -11.48 -10.45
N LEU A 467 3.49 -12.02 -9.27
CA LEU A 467 2.11 -12.23 -8.84
C LEU A 467 1.35 -10.91 -8.72
N HIS A 468 1.98 -9.85 -8.19
CA HIS A 468 1.40 -8.51 -8.11
C HIS A 468 1.09 -7.94 -9.48
N MET A 469 1.99 -8.08 -10.47
CA MET A 469 1.72 -7.70 -11.86
C MET A 469 0.44 -8.31 -12.40
N LYS A 470 0.22 -9.60 -12.14
CA LYS A 470 -0.98 -10.31 -12.60
C LYS A 470 -2.22 -9.94 -11.80
N ALA A 471 -2.12 -9.90 -10.47
CA ALA A 471 -3.25 -9.68 -9.57
C ALA A 471 -3.78 -8.24 -9.63
N TRP A 472 -2.91 -7.27 -9.88
CA TRP A 472 -3.24 -5.85 -9.97
C TRP A 472 -3.12 -5.37 -11.41
N SER A 473 -3.87 -5.96 -12.34
CA SER A 473 -3.87 -5.45 -13.72
C SER A 473 -4.43 -4.02 -13.78
N HIS A 474 -3.73 -3.16 -14.52
CA HIS A 474 -4.20 -1.79 -14.83
C HIS A 474 -5.44 -1.78 -15.73
N THR A 475 -5.77 -2.91 -16.38
CA THR A 475 -6.94 -3.06 -17.26
C THR A 475 -8.14 -3.69 -16.56
N SER A 476 -8.07 -3.99 -15.27
CA SER A 476 -9.19 -4.64 -14.58
C SER A 476 -10.45 -3.77 -14.58
N GLU A 477 -11.63 -4.39 -14.72
CA GLU A 477 -12.90 -3.67 -14.84
C GLU A 477 -13.17 -2.71 -13.68
N TRP A 478 -12.93 -3.15 -12.44
CA TRP A 478 -13.07 -2.33 -11.22
C TRP A 478 -12.19 -1.07 -11.23
N TYR A 479 -11.11 -1.08 -12.01
CA TYR A 479 -10.17 0.02 -12.17
C TYR A 479 -10.65 1.05 -13.20
N THR A 480 -11.28 0.56 -14.26
CA THR A 480 -11.72 1.36 -15.41
C THR A 480 -13.14 1.91 -15.26
N ASP A 481 -13.95 1.35 -14.37
CA ASP A 481 -15.35 1.72 -14.19
C ASP A 481 -15.48 3.20 -13.75
N PRO A 482 -16.07 4.07 -14.59
CA PRO A 482 -16.29 5.48 -14.26
C PRO A 482 -17.13 5.66 -13.00
N GLU A 483 -18.09 4.76 -12.74
CA GLU A 483 -18.92 4.82 -11.54
C GLU A 483 -18.09 4.60 -10.28
N TRP A 484 -17.09 3.73 -10.38
CA TRP A 484 -16.20 3.40 -9.29
C TRP A 484 -15.22 4.53 -8.96
N MET A 485 -14.68 5.15 -10.01
CA MET A 485 -13.81 6.33 -9.91
C MET A 485 -14.55 7.52 -9.29
N LEU A 486 -15.77 7.81 -9.74
CA LEU A 486 -16.41 9.08 -9.41
C LEU A 486 -17.13 9.13 -8.08
N GLY A 487 -17.51 7.97 -7.55
CA GLY A 487 -18.57 7.94 -6.56
C GLY A 487 -19.89 8.42 -7.17
N SER A 488 -21.02 7.85 -6.75
CA SER A 488 -22.33 8.12 -7.36
C SER A 488 -22.91 9.52 -7.09
N ALA A 489 -22.08 10.56 -6.87
CA ALA A 489 -22.55 11.92 -6.61
C ALA A 489 -23.47 12.44 -7.75
N ASP A 490 -23.20 12.03 -9.00
CA ASP A 490 -23.97 12.50 -10.17
C ASP A 490 -25.16 11.62 -10.57
N ALA A 491 -25.27 10.37 -10.07
CA ALA A 491 -26.44 9.53 -10.35
C ALA A 491 -27.76 10.12 -9.80
N SER A 492 -27.66 11.01 -8.82
CA SER A 492 -28.81 11.74 -8.26
C SER A 492 -29.28 12.92 -9.13
N LEU A 493 -28.39 13.49 -9.95
CA LEU A 493 -28.73 14.63 -10.82
C LEU A 493 -29.43 14.17 -12.11
N HIS A 494 -29.09 12.98 -12.61
CA HIS A 494 -29.65 12.48 -13.86
C HIS A 494 -31.05 11.84 -13.72
N ASN A 495 -31.45 11.48 -12.50
CA ASN A 495 -32.77 10.90 -12.19
C ASN A 495 -33.77 11.91 -11.63
N SER A 496 -33.45 13.21 -11.62
CA SER A 496 -34.50 14.21 -11.39
C SER A 496 -35.48 14.06 -12.56
N PRO A 497 -36.76 13.69 -12.31
CA PRO A 497 -37.72 13.49 -13.38
C PRO A 497 -37.72 14.77 -14.20
N ARG A 498 -37.25 14.69 -15.46
CA ARG A 498 -37.43 15.74 -16.45
C ARG A 498 -38.89 16.10 -16.32
N GLY A 499 -39.14 17.33 -15.81
CA GLY A 499 -40.48 17.78 -15.51
C GLY A 499 -41.34 17.42 -16.70
N SER A 500 -42.24 16.47 -16.48
CA SER A 500 -43.28 16.16 -17.44
C SER A 500 -43.99 17.48 -17.61
N ALA A 501 -43.73 18.13 -18.74
CA ALA A 501 -44.32 19.40 -19.08
C ALA A 501 -45.82 19.24 -18.86
N ALA A 502 -46.38 20.19 -18.10
CA ALA A 502 -47.75 20.26 -17.67
C ALA A 502 -48.72 19.80 -18.79
N GLY A 503 -49.11 18.52 -18.73
CA GLY A 503 -50.22 17.96 -19.46
C GLY A 503 -51.47 18.15 -18.60
N THR A 504 -52.22 19.20 -18.91
CA THR A 504 -53.66 19.40 -18.69
C THR A 504 -54.35 18.45 -17.70
N ALA A 505 -54.82 19.06 -16.60
CA ALA A 505 -55.74 18.48 -15.64
C ALA A 505 -56.98 17.88 -16.31
N GLU A 506 -57.13 16.56 -16.23
CA GLU A 506 -58.40 15.86 -16.46
C GLU A 506 -58.89 15.29 -15.12
N LYS A 507 -60.11 15.69 -14.74
CA LYS A 507 -60.77 15.31 -13.48
C LYS A 507 -61.04 13.80 -13.45
N PRO A 508 -60.79 13.09 -12.34
CA PRO A 508 -61.27 11.73 -12.19
C PRO A 508 -62.71 11.74 -11.67
N ASP A 509 -63.60 11.15 -12.47
CA ASP A 509 -64.95 10.79 -12.05
C ASP A 509 -64.89 9.66 -11.01
N SER A 510 -65.65 9.87 -9.94
CA SER A 510 -65.96 8.90 -8.92
C SER A 510 -66.85 7.79 -9.51
N ASN A 511 -66.37 6.55 -9.52
CA ASN A 511 -67.30 5.43 -9.40
C ASN A 511 -66.69 4.22 -8.69
N ALA A 512 -67.42 3.79 -7.67
CA ALA A 512 -67.12 2.72 -6.75
C ALA A 512 -67.17 1.34 -7.39
N ARG A 513 -66.30 0.42 -6.95
CA ARG A 513 -66.65 -1.01 -6.92
C ARG A 513 -65.88 -1.83 -5.88
N LYS A 514 -66.68 -2.30 -4.92
CA LYS A 514 -66.72 -3.59 -4.22
C LYS A 514 -65.44 -4.44 -4.05
N ILE A 515 -65.19 -4.67 -2.76
CA ILE A 515 -64.56 -5.78 -2.04
C ILE A 515 -64.74 -7.16 -2.71
N SER A 516 -63.66 -7.96 -2.71
CA SER A 516 -63.71 -9.42 -2.51
C SER A 516 -62.38 -9.93 -1.93
N PRO A 517 -62.36 -10.79 -0.89
CA PRO A 517 -61.14 -11.35 -0.31
C PRO A 517 -60.84 -12.72 -0.93
N GLY A 518 -59.71 -12.86 -1.62
CA GLY A 518 -59.26 -14.13 -2.21
C GLY A 518 -57.80 -14.37 -1.80
N GLY A 519 -57.58 -15.41 -1.00
CA GLY A 519 -56.29 -15.75 -0.43
C GLY A 519 -55.28 -16.28 -1.44
N ALA A 520 -54.01 -16.14 -1.08
CA ALA A 520 -52.91 -16.95 -1.62
C ALA A 520 -51.89 -17.19 -0.49
N ARG A 521 -51.77 -18.45 -0.09
CA ARG A 521 -50.75 -18.98 0.81
C ARG A 521 -49.38 -18.91 0.10
N GLY A 522 -48.42 -18.24 0.72
CA GLY A 522 -47.00 -18.40 0.40
C GLY A 522 -46.38 -19.62 1.11
N PRO A 523 -45.24 -20.15 0.65
CA PRO A 523 -44.69 -21.42 1.11
C PRO A 523 -44.07 -21.30 2.50
N ARG A 524 -44.47 -22.20 3.41
CA ARG A 524 -43.76 -22.46 4.67
C ARG A 524 -42.43 -23.14 4.36
N VAL A 525 -41.34 -22.50 4.74
CA VAL A 525 -40.03 -23.15 4.86
C VAL A 525 -40.05 -23.99 6.13
N ASN A 526 -39.92 -25.30 5.98
CA ASN A 526 -39.77 -26.24 7.10
C ASN A 526 -38.36 -26.11 7.67
N LEU A 527 -38.27 -25.62 8.92
CA LEU A 527 -37.08 -25.80 9.74
C LEU A 527 -37.06 -27.26 10.20
N LEU A 528 -36.09 -28.03 9.71
CA LEU A 528 -35.76 -29.35 10.26
C LEU A 528 -34.93 -29.14 11.53
N GLU A 529 -35.59 -29.27 12.67
CA GLU A 529 -34.93 -29.57 13.94
C GLU A 529 -34.35 -30.99 13.85
N THR A 530 -33.02 -31.11 13.85
CA THR A 530 -32.35 -32.37 14.20
C THR A 530 -31.90 -32.28 15.64
N SER A 531 -32.73 -32.82 16.53
CA SER A 531 -32.33 -33.27 17.85
C SER A 531 -31.51 -34.56 17.70
N SER A 532 -30.28 -34.58 18.23
CA SER A 532 -29.64 -35.83 18.64
C SER A 532 -29.11 -35.67 20.06
N THR A 533 -29.91 -36.17 20.99
CA THR A 533 -29.49 -36.61 22.31
C THR A 533 -28.54 -37.80 22.19
N GLY A 534 -27.46 -37.82 22.97
CA GLY A 534 -26.74 -39.06 23.21
C GLY A 534 -25.38 -38.91 23.90
N GLY A 535 -25.34 -39.22 25.18
CA GLY A 535 -24.26 -40.07 25.73
C GLY A 535 -23.04 -39.38 26.31
N THR A 536 -23.09 -39.16 27.62
CA THR A 536 -21.96 -39.10 28.53
C THR A 536 -21.04 -40.32 28.40
N ASP A 537 -19.71 -40.12 28.42
CA ASP A 537 -18.83 -40.99 29.20
C ASP A 537 -17.46 -40.37 29.52
N HIS A 538 -16.99 -40.74 30.70
CA HIS A 538 -15.77 -40.39 31.41
C HIS A 538 -14.46 -40.55 30.62
N ILE A 539 -13.55 -39.56 30.69
CA ILE A 539 -12.11 -39.81 30.92
C ILE A 539 -11.51 -38.75 31.86
N ARG A 540 -10.99 -39.26 32.98
CA ARG A 540 -10.11 -38.60 33.97
C ARG A 540 -8.67 -38.59 33.44
N GLY A 541 -7.92 -37.55 33.78
CA GLY A 541 -6.45 -37.47 33.66
C GLY A 541 -6.05 -36.19 32.94
N SER A 542 -5.05 -35.41 33.32
CA SER A 542 -4.01 -35.54 34.34
C SER A 542 -3.38 -34.15 34.44
N LEU A 543 -3.20 -33.65 35.66
CA LEU A 543 -2.44 -32.44 35.97
C LEU A 543 -1.03 -32.54 35.34
N VAL A 544 -0.64 -31.56 34.54
CA VAL A 544 0.78 -31.30 34.24
C VAL A 544 1.20 -30.09 35.07
N LYS A 545 2.06 -30.35 36.05
CA LYS A 545 2.79 -29.34 36.83
C LYS A 545 3.83 -28.65 35.95
N PRO A 546 4.07 -27.33 36.10
CA PRO A 546 5.25 -26.71 35.53
C PRO A 546 6.50 -27.06 36.36
N LEU A 547 7.51 -27.61 35.68
CA LEU A 547 8.87 -27.78 36.20
C LEU A 547 9.56 -26.42 36.24
N LEU A 548 9.77 -25.91 37.44
CA LEU A 548 10.77 -24.88 37.74
C LEU A 548 12.16 -25.52 37.60
N VAL A 549 12.94 -25.06 36.63
CA VAL A 549 14.38 -25.31 36.58
C VAL A 549 15.06 -24.15 37.31
N GLU A 550 15.57 -24.48 38.48
CA GLU A 550 16.40 -23.65 39.35
C GLU A 550 17.85 -23.91 38.92
N ASN A 551 18.56 -22.89 38.41
CA ASN A 551 20.00 -22.99 38.13
C ASN A 551 20.77 -22.24 39.22
N GLN A 552 21.64 -22.98 39.90
CA GLN A 552 22.81 -22.49 40.63
C GLN A 552 23.96 -22.21 39.66
#